data_AF-A0A947ADZ8-F1
#
_entry.id   AF-A0A947ADZ8-F1
#
_cell.length_a   1.000
_cell.length_b   1.000
_cell.length_c   1.000
_cell.angle_alpha   90.00
_cell.angle_beta   90.00
_cell.angle_gamma   90.00
#
_symmetry.space_group_name_H-M   'P 1'
#
loop_
_entity.id
_entity.type
_entity.pdbx_description
1 polymer ?
#
loop_
_entity_poly.entity_id
_entity_poly.type
_entity_poly.pdbx_seq_one_letter_code
_entity_poly.pdbx_strand_id
1 'polypeptide(L)' 'MKLGMNHPMGPLALADLIGLDTCLAIMETLHSGFKDSKYRPCPLLRKYVETGWLGRKSGRGFYQY' A
#
# COMPACT_ATOMS: atom_id res chain seq x y z
N MET A 1 -7.34 -9.39 -10.39
CA MET A 1 -7.11 -8.02 -10.91
C MET A 1 -6.53 -8.04 -12.32
N LYS A 2 -5.37 -8.67 -12.59
CA LYS A 2 -4.82 -8.69 -13.96
C LYS A 2 -5.65 -9.48 -14.97
N LEU A 3 -5.87 -10.77 -14.74
CA LEU A 3 -6.62 -11.62 -15.69
C LEU A 3 -8.15 -11.46 -15.57
N GLY A 4 -8.67 -11.29 -14.34
CA GLY A 4 -10.11 -11.17 -14.12
C GLY A 4 -10.72 -9.79 -14.34
N MET A 5 -9.91 -8.72 -14.35
CA MET A 5 -10.39 -7.33 -14.51
C MET A 5 -9.55 -6.54 -15.54
N ASN A 6 -8.71 -7.23 -16.30
CA ASN A 6 -7.84 -6.66 -17.34
C ASN A 6 -6.94 -5.48 -16.90
N HIS A 7 -6.56 -5.40 -15.62
CA HIS A 7 -5.62 -4.37 -15.16
C HIS A 7 -4.18 -4.70 -15.60
N PRO A 8 -3.37 -3.72 -16.07
CA PRO A 8 -2.00 -3.98 -16.53
C PRO A 8 -1.09 -4.49 -15.42
N MET A 9 -1.37 -4.09 -14.17
CA MET A 9 -0.62 -4.47 -12.97
C MET A 9 -1.58 -4.76 -11.81
N GLY A 10 -1.20 -5.70 -10.95
CA GLY A 10 -1.94 -5.99 -9.72
C GLY A 10 -1.77 -4.87 -8.68
N PRO A 11 -2.73 -4.67 -7.77
CA PRO A 11 -2.72 -3.56 -6.81
C PRO A 11 -1.52 -3.63 -5.84
N LEU A 12 -1.09 -4.84 -5.44
CA LEU A 12 0.07 -5.00 -4.54
C LEU A 12 1.38 -4.61 -5.23
N ALA A 13 1.55 -5.04 -6.49
CA ALA A 13 2.72 -4.67 -7.28
C ALA A 13 2.74 -3.16 -7.61
N LEU A 14 1.55 -2.56 -7.81
CA LEU A 14 1.40 -1.12 -7.99
C LEU A 14 1.74 -0.37 -6.69
N ALA A 15 1.28 -0.85 -5.53
CA ALA A 15 1.60 -0.25 -4.25
C ALA A 15 3.11 -0.28 -3.97
N ASP A 16 3.80 -1.38 -4.28
CA ASP A 16 5.26 -1.47 -4.17
C ASP A 16 6.00 -0.54 -5.14
N LEU A 17 5.38 -0.19 -6.27
CA LEU A 17 5.92 0.80 -7.21
C LEU A 17 5.74 2.23 -6.70
N ILE A 18 4.58 2.56 -6.11
CA ILE A 18 4.27 3.88 -5.55
C ILE A 18 5.06 4.15 -4.26
N GLY A 19 5.21 3.13 -3.42
CA GLY A 19 5.73 3.23 -2.06
C GLY A 19 4.66 2.94 -1.01
N LEU A 20 4.90 1.95 -0.14
CA LEU A 20 3.93 1.56 0.88
C LEU A 20 3.69 2.63 1.95
N ASP A 21 4.70 3.44 2.25
CA ASP A 21 4.61 4.62 3.10
C ASP A 21 3.69 5.70 2.50
N THR A 22 3.80 5.95 1.20
CA THR A 22 2.90 6.89 0.50
C THR A 22 1.46 6.39 0.55
N CYS A 23 1.23 5.09 0.28
CA CYS A 23 -0.11 4.50 0.37
C CYS A 23 -0.68 4.59 1.79
N LEU A 24 0.14 4.36 2.82
CA LEU A 24 -0.28 4.48 4.22
C LEU A 24 -0.65 5.92 4.56
N ALA A 25 0.18 6.90 4.17
CA ALA A 25 -0.07 8.32 4.43
C ALA A 25 -1.38 8.81 3.80
N ILE A 26 -1.68 8.38 2.57
CA ILE A 26 -2.97 8.70 1.91
C ILE A 26 -4.13 8.13 2.73
N MET A 27 -4.05 6.86 3.13
CA MET A 27 -5.12 6.21 3.88
C MET A 27 -5.32 6.85 5.27
N GLU A 28 -4.25 7.26 5.95
CA GLU A 28 -4.35 8.00 7.22
C GLU A 28 -4.97 9.39 7.06
N THR A 29 -4.64 10.09 5.97
CA THR A 29 -5.26 11.37 5.62
C THR A 29 -6.75 11.20 5.37
N LEU A 30 -7.15 10.17 4.61
CA LEU A 30 -8.56 9.87 4.36
C LEU A 30 -9.29 9.49 5.66
N HIS A 31 -8.70 8.62 6.48
CA HIS A 31 -9.30 8.18 7.74
C HIS A 31 -9.47 9.33 8.74
N SER A 32 -8.46 10.20 8.87
CA SER A 32 -8.52 11.36 9.78
C SER A 32 -9.45 12.46 9.25
N GLY A 33 -9.46 12.72 7.95
CA GLY A 33 -10.29 13.73 7.32
C GLY A 33 -11.78 13.38 7.33
N PHE A 34 -12.13 12.15 6.95
CA PHE A 34 -13.53 11.70 6.95
C PHE A 34 -14.01 11.17 8.29
N LYS A 35 -13.10 10.81 9.20
CA LYS A 35 -13.40 10.15 10.49
C LYS A 35 -14.27 8.90 10.33
N ASP A 36 -14.15 8.24 9.18
CA ASP A 36 -14.92 7.04 8.84
C ASP A 36 -13.98 5.82 8.80
N SER A 37 -14.38 4.80 9.55
CA SER A 37 -13.72 3.49 9.59
C SER A 37 -13.53 2.81 8.23
N LYS A 38 -14.31 3.20 7.20
CA LYS A 38 -14.16 2.72 5.83
C LYS A 38 -12.75 2.92 5.26
N TYR A 39 -12.07 4.01 5.66
CA TYR A 39 -10.73 4.37 5.18
C TYR A 39 -9.61 3.88 6.11
N ARG A 40 -9.93 3.06 7.12
CA ARG A 40 -8.95 2.58 8.08
C ARG A 40 -7.82 1.81 7.36
N PRO A 41 -6.55 2.19 7.56
CA PRO A 41 -5.44 1.45 6.98
C PRO A 41 -5.36 0.02 7.50
N CYS A 42 -5.03 -0.93 6.61
CA CYS A 42 -4.84 -2.32 6.99
C CYS A 42 -3.67 -2.45 7.98
N PRO A 43 -3.82 -3.21 9.09
CA PRO A 43 -2.73 -3.42 10.05
C PRO A 43 -1.45 -3.98 9.43
N LEU A 44 -1.57 -4.81 8.38
CA LEU A 44 -0.41 -5.36 7.66
C LEU A 44 0.40 -4.25 6.97
N LEU A 45 -0.28 -3.27 6.39
CA LEU A 45 0.36 -2.15 5.70
C LEU A 45 1.19 -1.31 6.69
N ARG A 46 0.65 -1.04 7.89
CA ARG A 46 1.39 -0.35 8.96
C ARG A 46 2.66 -1.11 9.34
N LYS A 47 2.56 -2.42 9.58
CA LYS A 47 3.71 -3.26 9.93
C LYS A 47 4.80 -3.21 8.87
N TYR A 48 4.44 -3.24 7.58
CA TYR A 48 5.45 -3.22 6.50
C TYR A 48 6.20 -1.89 6.47
N VAL A 49 5.47 -0.77 6.61
CA VAL A 49 6.08 0.55 6.70
C VAL A 49 6.97 0.69 7.94
N GLU A 50 6.51 0.22 9.10
CA GLU A 50 7.29 0.20 10.35
C GLU A 50 8.59 -0.62 10.21
N THR A 51 8.57 -1.72 9.47
CA THR A 51 9.76 -2.54 9.17
C THR A 51 10.65 -1.99 8.05
N GLY A 52 10.28 -0.86 7.43
CA GLY A 52 11.02 -0.28 6.31
C GLY A 52 10.88 -1.02 4.99
N TRP A 53 9.89 -1.91 4.85
CA TRP A 53 9.55 -2.57 3.60
C TRP A 53 8.64 -1.66 2.78
N LEU A 54 9.24 -0.71 2.07
CA LEU A 54 8.55 0.36 1.37
C LEU A 54 8.25 0.05 -0.11
N GLY A 55 8.53 -1.16 -0.58
CA GLY A 55 8.38 -1.56 -1.98
C GLY A 55 9.70 -1.54 -2.73
N ARG A 56 9.65 -1.19 -4.02
CA ARG A 56 10.83 -1.21 -4.90
C ARG A 56 11.97 -0.33 -4.42
N LYS A 57 11.65 0.81 -3.81
CA LYS A 57 12.65 1.79 -3.34
C LYS A 57 13.52 1.28 -2.17
N SER A 58 13.07 0.24 -1.46
CA SER A 58 13.81 -0.39 -0.36
C SER A 58 14.22 -1.84 -0.69
N GLY A 59 14.09 -2.28 -1.94
CA GLY A 59 14.35 -3.67 -2.36
C GLY A 59 13.35 -4.70 -1.82
N ARG A 60 12.33 -4.26 -1.07
CA ARG A 60 11.35 -5.13 -0.43
C ARG A 60 10.07 -4.40 -0.05
N GLY A 61 8.94 -4.98 -0.41
CA GLY A 61 7.57 -4.60 0.01
C GLY A 61 6.71 -5.85 0.15
N PHE A 62 5.61 -5.92 -0.60
CA PHE A 62 4.88 -7.18 -0.80
C PHE A 62 5.69 -8.22 -1.56
N TYR A 63 6.57 -7.77 -2.45
CA TYR A 63 7.54 -8.60 -3.16
C TYR A 63 8.98 -8.29 -2.71
N GLN A 64 9.89 -9.23 -2.96
CA GLN A 64 11.33 -8.98 -2.90
C GLN A 64 11.82 -8.57 -4.30
N TYR A 65 12.67 -7.55 -4.36
CA TYR A 65 13.16 -6.93 -5.60
C TYR A 65 14.67 -6.99 -5.71
#